data_AF-A0A957R5E6-F1
#
_entry.id   AF-A0A957R5E6-F1
#
_cell.length_a   1.000
_cell.length_b   1.000
_cell.length_c   1.000
_cell.angle_alpha   90.00
_cell.angle_beta   90.00
_cell.angle_gamma   90.00
#
_symmetry.space_group_name_H-M   'P 1'
#
loop_
_entity.id
_entity.type
_entity.pdbx_description
1 polymer ?
#
loop_
_entity_poly.entity_id
_entity_poly.type
_entity_poly.pdbx_seq_one_letter_code
_entity_poly.pdbx_strand_id
1 'polypeptide(L)'
;MNKTKFVRRMILLVVIFVLAGCTAASETPAAHEDETAAGLLSLPEITAVTLANRPLRVVATTSLIGDVVGHIGGEAIALTVLMDGGQDPHSYEPSAGDLTAVADADVVFVNGWNLEEGLVGDLATIAEGAPLVPISAGIEPLEFGSAGHDHEEEEDDEHEAHAGADPHVWFAVQHVQQWAQNTAAVLGGLDPANEATYQTNLTSYLAELETLGEELAAQMATIPAEKRKLVTNHDALGYLAATYDLELVGTVIPGASTLAEPAASDLAELVQAMTDEGVCTIFSESTVSSQLADTVAAELAHCESVTVLPLFTGALGPQGSGAETYSGFMRTNVATIVQGLGQ
;
A
#
# COMPACT_ATOMS: atom_id res chain seq x y z
N MET A 1 61.56 -3.42 71.83
CA MET A 1 61.84 -4.40 72.91
C MET A 1 60.88 -5.56 72.73
N ASN A 2 61.42 -6.77 72.54
CA ASN A 2 60.78 -8.09 72.39
C ASN A 2 59.71 -8.26 71.27
N LYS A 3 60.03 -8.93 70.15
CA LYS A 3 60.27 -10.39 69.96
C LYS A 3 59.06 -11.26 70.29
N THR A 4 58.41 -11.75 69.24
CA THR A 4 57.94 -13.15 69.21
C THR A 4 57.93 -13.65 67.76
N LYS A 5 58.84 -14.58 67.48
CA LYS A 5 58.82 -15.48 66.32
C LYS A 5 58.01 -16.71 66.73
N PHE A 6 57.17 -17.25 65.85
CA PHE A 6 57.05 -18.70 65.75
C PHE A 6 56.63 -19.15 64.34
N VAL A 7 57.40 -20.10 63.84
CA VAL A 7 57.26 -20.86 62.61
C VAL A 7 56.51 -22.15 62.96
N ARG A 8 55.56 -22.63 62.13
CA ARG A 8 55.51 -24.03 61.64
C ARG A 8 54.18 -24.42 60.96
N ARG A 9 54.37 -25.09 59.81
CA ARG A 9 53.73 -26.34 59.34
C ARG A 9 52.27 -26.30 58.86
N MET A 10 52.14 -26.21 57.53
CA MET A 10 51.64 -27.26 56.63
C MET A 10 50.77 -28.36 57.30
N ILE A 11 49.46 -28.21 57.15
CA ILE A 11 48.50 -29.32 57.11
C ILE A 11 47.64 -29.09 55.87
N LEU A 12 47.79 -29.99 54.90
CA LEU A 12 46.97 -30.14 53.72
C LEU A 12 45.62 -30.70 54.18
N LEU A 13 44.55 -29.93 54.00
CA LEU A 13 43.18 -30.38 54.24
C LEU A 13 42.36 -29.93 53.03
N VAL A 14 42.16 -30.90 52.12
CA VAL A 14 41.27 -30.76 50.97
C VAL A 14 39.85 -30.72 51.52
N VAL A 15 39.24 -29.55 51.49
CA VAL A 15 37.81 -29.36 51.75
C VAL A 15 37.17 -29.00 50.42
N ILE A 16 36.36 -29.92 49.91
CA ILE A 16 35.47 -29.70 48.78
C ILE A 16 34.38 -28.73 49.27
N PHE A 17 34.43 -27.49 48.77
CA PHE A 17 33.34 -26.53 48.91
C PHE A 17 32.75 -26.28 47.53
N VAL A 18 31.56 -26.83 47.31
CA VAL A 18 30.65 -26.42 46.25
C VAL A 18 30.00 -25.13 46.73
N LEU A 19 30.35 -24.00 46.14
CA LEU A 19 29.58 -22.77 46.23
C LEU A 19 29.61 -22.06 44.88
N ALA A 20 28.40 -21.93 44.33
CA ALA A 20 28.06 -21.06 43.23
C ALA A 20 28.51 -19.62 43.53
N GLY A 21 29.09 -18.95 42.53
CA GLY A 21 29.53 -17.57 42.65
C GLY A 21 29.97 -17.02 41.30
N CYS A 22 29.04 -16.32 40.65
CA CYS A 22 29.22 -15.23 39.67
C CYS A 22 30.42 -15.31 38.71
N THR A 23 30.17 -15.77 37.49
CA THR A 23 30.92 -15.32 36.32
C THR A 23 30.01 -14.39 35.51
N ALA A 24 30.36 -13.11 35.48
CA ALA A 24 29.93 -12.21 34.42
C ALA A 24 30.55 -12.76 33.11
N ALA A 25 29.72 -13.41 32.30
CA ALA A 25 30.03 -13.69 30.91
C ALA A 25 29.33 -12.61 30.09
N SER A 26 30.13 -11.91 29.29
CA SER A 26 29.66 -11.07 28.20
C SER A 26 28.80 -11.92 27.26
N GLU A 27 27.49 -11.75 27.32
CA GLU A 27 26.61 -12.21 26.26
C GLU A 27 26.74 -11.23 25.09
N THR A 28 27.52 -11.64 24.10
CA THR A 28 27.36 -11.18 22.72
C THR A 28 25.93 -11.51 22.33
N PRO A 29 25.07 -10.55 21.95
CA PRO A 29 23.80 -10.90 21.35
C PRO A 29 24.14 -11.58 20.03
N ALA A 30 23.70 -12.84 19.89
CA ALA A 30 23.69 -13.52 18.62
C ALA A 30 22.84 -12.70 17.66
N ALA A 31 23.45 -12.29 16.55
CA ALA A 31 22.73 -11.89 15.36
C ALA A 31 21.80 -13.05 14.98
N HIS A 32 20.50 -12.79 15.03
CA HIS A 32 19.54 -13.48 14.19
C HIS A 32 19.18 -12.48 13.10
N GLU A 33 20.02 -12.46 12.07
CA GLU A 33 19.62 -12.03 10.74
C GLU A 33 18.80 -13.18 10.18
N ASP A 34 17.48 -12.95 10.10
CA ASP A 34 16.58 -13.79 9.31
C ASP A 34 16.53 -13.15 7.92
N GLU A 35 17.48 -13.52 7.07
CA GLU A 35 17.43 -13.28 5.64
C GLU A 35 16.32 -14.16 5.05
N THR A 36 15.16 -13.56 4.73
CA THR A 36 14.29 -13.84 3.55
C THR A 36 12.84 -13.44 3.86
N ALA A 37 12.50 -12.15 3.67
CA ALA A 37 11.19 -11.63 3.26
C ALA A 37 11.29 -10.10 3.38
N ALA A 38 10.93 -9.35 2.34
CA ALA A 38 10.54 -7.95 2.54
C ALA A 38 9.49 -7.93 3.66
N GLY A 39 9.79 -7.25 4.77
CA GLY A 39 9.01 -7.40 6.00
C GLY A 39 7.56 -7.00 5.75
N LEU A 40 6.60 -7.91 5.93
CA LEU A 40 5.18 -7.59 5.79
C LEU A 40 4.82 -6.43 6.72
N LEU A 41 4.05 -5.46 6.21
CA LEU A 41 3.49 -4.41 7.05
C LEU A 41 2.62 -5.03 8.16
N SER A 42 2.76 -4.52 9.38
CA SER A 42 2.03 -4.98 10.55
C SER A 42 1.17 -3.87 11.14
N LEU A 43 0.02 -4.23 11.71
CA LEU A 43 -0.77 -3.28 12.50
C LEU A 43 0.01 -2.86 13.77
N PRO A 44 -0.04 -1.58 14.16
CA PRO A 44 0.57 -1.13 15.41
C PRO A 44 -0.20 -1.69 16.63
N GLU A 45 0.42 -1.65 17.81
CA GLU A 45 -0.30 -1.92 19.05
C GLU A 45 -1.38 -0.85 19.27
N ILE A 46 -2.61 -1.30 19.50
CA ILE A 46 -3.76 -0.43 19.71
C ILE A 46 -4.20 -0.47 21.17
N THR A 47 -4.41 0.72 21.74
CA THR A 47 -4.98 0.89 23.08
C THR A 47 -6.26 1.70 23.01
N ALA A 48 -7.29 1.26 23.73
CA ALA A 48 -8.57 1.95 23.78
C ALA A 48 -8.42 3.41 24.23
N VAL A 49 -9.10 4.32 23.53
CA VAL A 49 -9.08 5.75 23.81
C VAL A 49 -10.28 6.18 24.65
N THR A 50 -10.12 7.24 25.45
CA THR A 50 -11.23 7.80 26.24
C THR A 50 -11.97 8.86 25.43
N LEU A 51 -13.15 8.50 24.91
CA LEU A 51 -13.89 9.35 23.98
C LEU A 51 -14.84 10.37 24.64
N ALA A 52 -15.15 10.26 25.93
CA ALA A 52 -15.99 11.23 26.65
C ALA A 52 -17.28 11.68 25.90
N ASN A 53 -17.94 10.75 25.20
CA ASN A 53 -19.14 10.96 24.37
C ASN A 53 -18.97 11.78 23.07
N ARG A 54 -17.76 12.03 22.59
CA ARG A 54 -17.53 12.44 21.19
C ARG A 54 -17.27 11.20 20.31
N PRO A 55 -17.53 11.27 18.99
CA PRO A 55 -17.09 10.22 18.08
C PRO A 55 -15.56 10.09 18.05
N LEU A 56 -15.07 8.89 17.68
CA LEU A 56 -13.66 8.63 17.40
C LEU A 56 -13.24 9.44 16.17
N ARG A 57 -12.20 10.28 16.29
CA ARG A 57 -11.69 11.11 15.20
C ARG A 57 -10.73 10.27 14.35
N VAL A 58 -11.09 10.02 13.11
CA VAL A 58 -10.35 9.15 12.20
C VAL A 58 -9.92 9.96 10.99
N VAL A 59 -8.64 9.88 10.64
CA VAL A 59 -8.13 10.43 9.39
C VAL A 59 -7.81 9.29 8.44
N ALA A 60 -8.19 9.42 7.17
CA ALA A 60 -7.76 8.58 6.08
C ALA A 60 -6.99 9.43 5.07
N THR A 61 -5.82 8.98 4.61
CA THR A 61 -5.02 9.73 3.64
C THR A 61 -5.74 9.85 2.30
N THR A 62 -6.13 8.74 1.68
CA THR A 62 -6.75 8.73 0.35
C THR A 62 -8.26 8.55 0.38
N SER A 63 -8.95 8.98 -0.69
CA SER A 63 -10.38 8.74 -0.87
C SER A 63 -10.77 7.26 -0.89
N LEU A 64 -9.91 6.38 -1.42
CA LEU A 64 -10.11 4.92 -1.39
C LEU A 64 -10.12 4.38 0.04
N ILE A 65 -9.14 4.78 0.85
CA ILE A 65 -9.08 4.43 2.28
C ILE A 65 -10.27 5.01 3.02
N GLY A 66 -10.62 6.27 2.72
CA GLY A 66 -11.78 6.96 3.28
C GLY A 66 -13.09 6.21 3.04
N ASP A 67 -13.32 5.70 1.83
CA ASP A 67 -14.52 4.91 1.52
C ASP A 67 -14.60 3.63 2.36
N VAL A 68 -13.51 2.86 2.44
CA VAL A 68 -13.46 1.63 3.25
C VAL A 68 -13.65 1.94 4.73
N VAL A 69 -12.93 2.93 5.26
CA VAL A 69 -13.03 3.36 6.66
C VAL A 69 -14.44 3.87 6.98
N GLY A 70 -15.07 4.59 6.05
CA GLY A 70 -16.45 5.05 6.17
C GLY A 70 -17.46 3.91 6.23
N HIS A 71 -17.32 2.89 5.39
CA HIS A 71 -18.19 1.70 5.41
C HIS A 71 -18.11 0.95 6.75
N ILE A 72 -16.92 0.83 7.33
CA ILE A 72 -16.73 0.14 8.61
C ILE A 72 -17.17 1.01 9.80
N GLY A 73 -16.70 2.25 9.84
CA GLY A 73 -16.90 3.15 10.98
C GLY A 73 -18.30 3.74 11.09
N GLY A 74 -18.96 4.00 9.94
CA GLY A 74 -20.30 4.60 9.88
C GLY A 74 -20.44 5.87 10.73
N GLU A 75 -21.60 6.03 11.39
CA GLU A 75 -21.88 7.20 12.25
C GLU A 75 -21.13 7.19 13.60
N ALA A 76 -20.41 6.10 13.94
CA ALA A 76 -19.67 6.00 15.20
C ALA A 76 -18.33 6.75 15.16
N ILE A 77 -17.86 7.13 13.96
CA ILE A 77 -16.60 7.86 13.76
C ILE A 77 -16.85 9.25 13.18
N ALA A 78 -15.92 10.16 13.41
CA ALA A 78 -15.78 11.41 12.69
C ALA A 78 -14.61 11.26 11.71
N LEU A 79 -14.93 10.90 10.46
CA LEU A 79 -13.95 10.67 9.41
C LEU A 79 -13.57 11.98 8.72
N THR A 80 -12.28 12.20 8.53
CA THR A 80 -11.71 13.22 7.63
C THR A 80 -10.82 12.52 6.60
N VAL A 81 -11.02 12.85 5.33
CA VAL A 81 -10.20 12.35 4.22
C VAL A 81 -9.30 13.49 3.78
N LEU A 82 -7.98 13.26 3.67
CA LEU A 82 -7.03 14.32 3.31
C LEU A 82 -7.05 14.59 1.79
N MET A 83 -7.02 13.52 1.00
CA MET A 83 -7.00 13.57 -0.46
C MET A 83 -8.39 13.25 -1.02
N ASP A 84 -9.10 14.29 -1.45
CA ASP A 84 -10.40 14.15 -2.12
C ASP A 84 -10.29 13.33 -3.42
N GLY A 85 -11.45 12.91 -3.96
CA GLY A 85 -11.51 12.24 -5.25
C GLY A 85 -10.83 13.04 -6.37
N GLY A 86 -10.04 12.36 -7.19
CA GLY A 86 -9.27 12.94 -8.29
C GLY A 86 -7.91 13.57 -7.91
N GLN A 87 -7.46 13.45 -6.66
CA GLN A 87 -6.11 13.89 -6.26
C GLN A 87 -5.11 12.74 -6.33
N ASP A 88 -3.92 13.04 -6.86
CA ASP A 88 -2.83 12.08 -6.96
C ASP A 88 -2.11 11.91 -5.59
N PRO A 89 -2.08 10.69 -5.02
CA PRO A 89 -1.48 10.47 -3.70
C PRO A 89 0.04 10.63 -3.66
N HIS A 90 0.74 10.46 -4.78
CA HIS A 90 2.21 10.54 -4.85
C HIS A 90 2.73 11.98 -4.76
N SER A 91 1.93 12.94 -5.24
CA SER A 91 2.33 14.36 -5.36
C SER A 91 1.58 15.28 -4.39
N TYR A 92 0.83 14.71 -3.44
CA TYR A 92 -0.03 15.47 -2.55
C TYR A 92 0.74 16.31 -1.53
N GLU A 93 0.38 17.59 -1.42
CA GLU A 93 0.86 18.51 -0.40
C GLU A 93 -0.26 18.85 0.59
N PRO A 94 -0.14 18.49 1.89
CA PRO A 94 -1.17 18.79 2.88
C PRO A 94 -1.38 20.29 3.11
N SER A 95 -2.64 20.69 3.25
CA SER A 95 -2.97 22.03 3.71
C SER A 95 -2.79 22.18 5.22
N ALA A 96 -2.78 23.43 5.71
CA ALA A 96 -2.78 23.69 7.16
C ALA A 96 -4.00 23.08 7.88
N GLY A 97 -5.13 22.93 7.18
CA GLY A 97 -6.32 22.26 7.71
C GLY A 97 -6.10 20.77 7.89
N ASP A 98 -5.43 20.13 6.92
CA ASP A 98 -5.10 18.70 6.95
C ASP A 98 -4.15 18.39 8.10
N LEU A 99 -3.10 19.21 8.28
CA LEU A 99 -2.17 19.06 9.40
C LEU A 99 -2.87 19.21 10.76
N THR A 100 -3.87 20.10 10.84
CA THR A 100 -4.69 20.25 12.06
C THR A 100 -5.55 19.01 12.30
N ALA A 101 -6.16 18.46 11.24
CA ALA A 101 -6.96 17.24 11.35
C ALA A 101 -6.13 16.05 11.81
N VAL A 102 -4.90 15.91 11.30
CA VAL A 102 -3.95 14.87 11.70
C VAL A 102 -3.52 15.03 13.16
N ALA A 103 -3.19 16.25 13.59
CA ALA A 103 -2.82 16.53 14.99
C ALA A 103 -3.97 16.26 15.98
N ASP A 104 -5.21 16.43 15.53
CA ASP A 104 -6.41 16.16 16.32
C ASP A 104 -6.91 14.71 16.21
N ALA A 105 -6.30 13.87 15.38
CA ALA A 105 -6.80 12.51 15.14
C ALA A 105 -6.61 11.59 16.36
N ASP A 106 -7.49 10.60 16.51
CA ASP A 106 -7.25 9.47 17.42
C ASP A 106 -6.57 8.30 16.69
N VAL A 107 -6.64 8.28 15.35
CA VAL A 107 -5.96 7.32 14.46
C VAL A 107 -5.88 7.88 13.04
N VAL A 108 -4.78 7.58 12.36
CA VAL A 108 -4.54 7.94 10.96
C VAL A 108 -4.35 6.66 10.15
N PHE A 109 -5.20 6.40 9.17
CA PHE A 109 -5.03 5.31 8.20
C PHE A 109 -4.24 5.81 6.99
N VAL A 110 -3.14 5.12 6.70
CA VAL A 110 -2.28 5.32 5.53
C VAL A 110 -2.30 4.05 4.66
N ASN A 111 -1.91 4.14 3.40
CA ASN A 111 -1.91 2.99 2.49
C ASN A 111 -0.88 1.94 2.94
N GLY A 112 0.33 2.39 3.24
CA GLY A 112 1.51 1.54 3.34
C GLY A 112 2.26 1.46 1.99
N TRP A 113 3.39 0.74 2.00
CA TRP A 113 4.25 0.52 0.83
C TRP A 113 4.71 1.83 0.16
N ASN A 114 4.88 2.87 0.96
CA ASN A 114 5.35 4.19 0.53
C ASN A 114 4.47 4.91 -0.52
N LEU A 115 3.16 4.65 -0.58
CA LEU A 115 2.26 5.36 -1.50
C LEU A 115 2.29 6.88 -1.31
N GLU A 116 2.13 7.35 -0.06
CA GLU A 116 2.10 8.78 0.27
C GLU A 116 3.51 9.41 0.34
N GLU A 117 4.48 8.85 -0.37
CA GLU A 117 5.88 9.29 -0.52
C GLU A 117 6.36 10.47 0.35
N GLY A 118 7.18 10.16 1.35
CA GLY A 118 7.77 11.18 2.24
C GLY A 118 6.80 11.81 3.24
N LEU A 119 5.48 11.80 2.98
CA LEU A 119 4.48 12.39 3.86
C LEU A 119 4.27 11.57 5.15
N VAL A 120 4.43 10.25 5.08
CA VAL A 120 4.14 9.35 6.23
C VAL A 120 4.97 9.73 7.47
N GLY A 121 6.24 10.12 7.28
CA GLY A 121 7.11 10.56 8.38
C GLY A 121 6.66 11.87 9.03
N ASP A 122 6.20 12.82 8.21
CA ASP A 122 5.65 14.09 8.68
C ASP A 122 4.32 13.86 9.42
N LEU A 123 3.43 13.03 8.86
CA LEU A 123 2.17 12.65 9.52
C LEU A 123 2.41 11.96 10.86
N ALA A 124 3.40 11.06 10.95
CA ALA A 124 3.77 10.40 12.20
C ALA A 124 4.19 11.41 13.28
N THR A 125 4.93 12.45 12.87
CA THR A 125 5.38 13.52 13.77
C THR A 125 4.20 14.39 14.22
N ILE A 126 3.29 14.70 13.30
CA ILE A 126 2.16 15.62 13.53
C ILE A 126 1.04 14.96 14.32
N ALA A 127 0.85 13.65 14.19
CA ALA A 127 -0.20 12.90 14.88
C ALA A 127 -0.03 12.83 16.42
N GLU A 128 1.06 13.40 16.97
CA GLU A 128 1.31 13.57 18.41
C GLU A 128 1.06 12.31 19.26
N GLY A 129 1.36 11.13 18.70
CA GLY A 129 1.22 9.83 19.37
C GLY A 129 -0.06 9.06 19.04
N ALA A 130 -0.94 9.58 18.18
CA ALA A 130 -1.98 8.76 17.55
C ALA A 130 -1.33 7.74 16.60
N PRO A 131 -1.81 6.48 16.57
CA PRO A 131 -1.25 5.44 15.72
C PRO A 131 -1.46 5.76 14.24
N LEU A 132 -0.39 5.61 13.46
CA LEU A 132 -0.46 5.50 12.00
C LEU A 132 -0.63 4.03 11.64
N VAL A 133 -1.69 3.74 10.91
CA VAL A 133 -2.12 2.39 10.59
C VAL A 133 -1.94 2.16 9.09
N PRO A 134 -0.95 1.35 8.66
CA PRO A 134 -0.91 0.90 7.28
C PRO A 134 -2.11 -0.03 7.05
N ILE A 135 -3.10 0.43 6.31
CA ILE A 135 -4.32 -0.32 6.04
C ILE A 135 -4.02 -1.61 5.26
N SER A 136 -2.90 -1.63 4.51
CA SER A 136 -2.38 -2.78 3.78
C SER A 136 -1.60 -3.79 4.64
N ALA A 137 -1.62 -3.68 5.98
CA ALA A 137 -0.98 -4.64 6.86
C ALA A 137 -1.43 -6.09 6.56
N GLY A 138 -0.47 -7.02 6.52
CA GLY A 138 -0.71 -8.43 6.21
C GLY A 138 -0.91 -8.77 4.72
N ILE A 139 -0.80 -7.79 3.82
CA ILE A 139 -0.76 -8.04 2.37
C ILE A 139 0.70 -8.25 1.96
N GLU A 140 0.97 -9.31 1.20
CA GLU A 140 2.26 -9.49 0.55
C GLU A 140 2.30 -8.65 -0.73
N PRO A 141 3.27 -7.73 -0.88
CA PRO A 141 3.28 -6.84 -2.03
C PRO A 141 3.79 -7.57 -3.27
N LEU A 142 3.35 -7.12 -4.44
CA LEU A 142 4.11 -7.33 -5.67
C LEU A 142 5.35 -6.44 -5.64
N GLU A 143 6.47 -6.93 -6.17
CA GLU A 143 7.67 -6.14 -6.38
C GLU A 143 7.65 -5.56 -7.81
N PHE A 144 8.06 -4.31 -7.98
CA PHE A 144 8.25 -3.71 -9.30
C PHE A 144 9.29 -4.50 -10.11
N GLY A 145 9.04 -4.72 -11.40
CA GLY A 145 9.92 -5.50 -12.28
C GLY A 145 9.74 -7.03 -12.23
N SER A 146 8.94 -7.56 -11.29
CA SER A 146 8.67 -9.01 -11.23
C SER A 146 7.68 -9.52 -12.30
N ALA A 147 6.92 -8.60 -12.91
CA ALA A 147 6.01 -8.87 -14.02
C ALA A 147 6.61 -8.41 -15.36
N GLY A 148 7.74 -9.02 -15.75
CA GLY A 148 8.24 -8.98 -17.13
C GLY A 148 9.04 -7.73 -17.48
N HIS A 149 10.31 -7.71 -17.11
CA HIS A 149 11.46 -7.42 -18.00
C HIS A 149 12.73 -7.56 -17.15
N ASP A 150 13.60 -8.52 -17.52
CA ASP A 150 14.93 -8.70 -16.91
C ASP A 150 15.78 -7.45 -17.17
N HIS A 151 15.76 -6.48 -16.24
CA HIS A 151 16.77 -5.44 -16.16
C HIS A 151 17.67 -5.74 -14.97
N GLU A 152 18.96 -5.89 -15.25
CA GLU A 152 20.02 -6.11 -14.27
C GLU A 152 20.01 -4.98 -13.22
N GLU A 153 19.76 -5.33 -11.96
CA GLU A 153 19.78 -4.39 -10.83
C GLU A 153 21.20 -3.87 -10.59
N GLU A 154 21.37 -2.55 -10.52
CA GLU A 154 22.50 -1.95 -9.82
C GLU A 154 22.13 -1.80 -8.34
N GLU A 155 22.86 -2.50 -7.48
CA GLU A 155 22.79 -2.38 -6.02
C GLU A 155 23.24 -0.98 -5.59
N ASP A 156 22.32 -0.14 -5.10
CA ASP A 156 22.65 1.06 -4.35
C ASP A 156 21.87 1.10 -3.02
N ASP A 157 22.67 1.02 -1.95
CA ASP A 157 22.50 1.50 -0.58
C ASP A 157 21.25 1.15 0.28
N GLU A 158 21.57 0.54 1.42
CA GLU A 158 20.74 0.19 2.57
C GLU A 158 19.95 1.38 3.17
N HIS A 159 18.81 1.78 2.61
CA HIS A 159 17.74 2.47 3.35
C HIS A 159 16.38 2.27 2.66
N GLU A 160 15.35 1.88 3.44
CA GLU A 160 13.94 1.59 3.04
C GLU A 160 13.68 0.16 2.55
N ALA A 161 13.28 -0.74 3.46
CA ALA A 161 12.89 -2.13 3.17
C ALA A 161 11.63 -2.30 2.27
N HIS A 162 11.18 -1.21 1.62
CA HIS A 162 9.94 -1.13 0.83
C HIS A 162 10.12 -0.38 -0.50
N ALA A 163 11.34 0.04 -0.87
CA ALA A 163 11.55 0.86 -2.07
C ALA A 163 11.17 0.18 -3.40
N GLY A 164 10.96 -1.14 -3.42
CA GLY A 164 10.54 -1.92 -4.59
C GLY A 164 9.08 -2.41 -4.59
N ALA A 165 8.31 -2.17 -3.52
CA ALA A 165 6.96 -2.72 -3.39
C ALA A 165 5.90 -1.89 -4.13
N ASP A 166 5.02 -2.54 -4.90
CA ASP A 166 3.86 -1.91 -5.54
C ASP A 166 2.80 -1.52 -4.51
N PRO A 167 2.53 -0.21 -4.31
CA PRO A 167 1.55 0.25 -3.34
C PRO A 167 0.10 0.12 -3.79
N HIS A 168 -0.17 -0.18 -5.06
CA HIS A 168 -1.51 -0.13 -5.68
C HIS A 168 -2.36 -1.37 -5.38
N VAL A 169 -2.28 -1.87 -4.14
CA VAL A 169 -2.86 -3.14 -3.70
C VAL A 169 -4.38 -3.21 -3.88
N TRP A 170 -5.07 -2.06 -3.88
CA TRP A 170 -6.54 -1.96 -3.93
C TRP A 170 -7.14 -2.47 -5.24
N PHE A 171 -6.35 -2.64 -6.29
CA PHE A 171 -6.83 -3.22 -7.53
C PHE A 171 -7.17 -4.72 -7.42
N ALA A 172 -6.70 -5.40 -6.39
CA ALA A 172 -7.20 -6.72 -6.01
C ALA A 172 -8.30 -6.56 -4.94
N VAL A 173 -9.53 -6.98 -5.26
CA VAL A 173 -10.68 -6.86 -4.32
C VAL A 173 -10.42 -7.62 -3.01
N GLN A 174 -9.65 -8.72 -3.03
CA GLN A 174 -9.29 -9.44 -1.81
C GLN A 174 -8.40 -8.60 -0.87
N HIS A 175 -7.56 -7.72 -1.41
CA HIS A 175 -6.76 -6.80 -0.59
C HIS A 175 -7.63 -5.76 0.10
N VAL A 176 -8.68 -5.28 -0.57
CA VAL A 176 -9.65 -4.36 0.06
C VAL A 176 -10.52 -5.07 1.11
N GLN A 177 -10.77 -6.37 0.97
CA GLN A 177 -11.33 -7.17 2.06
C GLN A 177 -10.40 -7.21 3.28
N GLN A 178 -9.08 -7.33 3.08
CA GLN A 178 -8.10 -7.23 4.16
C GLN A 178 -8.07 -5.82 4.77
N TRP A 179 -8.15 -4.76 3.96
CA TRP A 179 -8.27 -3.38 4.45
C TRP A 179 -9.48 -3.19 5.37
N ALA A 180 -10.64 -3.73 4.99
CA ALA A 180 -11.85 -3.70 5.79
C ALA A 180 -11.67 -4.43 7.14
N GLN A 181 -11.05 -5.61 7.13
CA GLN A 181 -10.76 -6.38 8.34
C GLN A 181 -9.79 -5.64 9.28
N ASN A 182 -8.71 -5.08 8.73
CA ASN A 182 -7.72 -4.28 9.45
C ASN A 182 -8.39 -3.06 10.09
N THR A 183 -9.25 -2.37 9.33
CA THR A 183 -10.02 -1.22 9.82
C THR A 183 -10.91 -1.63 10.99
N ALA A 184 -11.70 -2.70 10.87
CA ALA A 184 -12.59 -3.14 11.94
C ALA A 184 -11.85 -3.55 13.21
N ALA A 185 -10.68 -4.20 13.07
CA ALA A 185 -9.83 -4.57 14.19
C ALA A 185 -9.28 -3.34 14.92
N VAL A 186 -8.78 -2.35 14.17
CA VAL A 186 -8.23 -1.11 14.72
C VAL A 186 -9.31 -0.26 15.38
N LEU A 187 -10.44 -0.03 14.69
CA LEU A 187 -11.54 0.76 15.24
C LEU A 187 -12.12 0.09 16.49
N GLY A 188 -12.29 -1.24 16.48
CA GLY A 188 -12.75 -1.99 17.65
C GLY A 188 -11.78 -1.96 18.83
N GLY A 189 -10.47 -1.94 18.57
CA GLY A 189 -9.45 -1.78 19.60
C GLY A 189 -9.43 -0.38 20.22
N LEU A 190 -9.63 0.67 19.40
CA LEU A 190 -9.66 2.07 19.85
C LEU A 190 -10.96 2.41 20.57
N ASP A 191 -12.10 1.92 20.06
CA ASP A 191 -13.45 2.16 20.60
C ASP A 191 -14.22 0.84 20.84
N PRO A 192 -13.89 0.11 21.93
CA PRO A 192 -14.55 -1.15 22.25
C PRO A 192 -16.07 -1.04 22.50
N ALA A 193 -16.57 0.17 22.79
CA ALA A 193 -18.01 0.37 23.01
C ALA A 193 -18.81 0.21 21.71
N ASN A 194 -18.19 0.46 20.55
CA ASN A 194 -18.79 0.33 19.22
C ASN A 194 -18.30 -0.89 18.43
N GLU A 195 -17.49 -1.78 19.04
CA GLU A 195 -16.92 -2.96 18.37
C GLU A 195 -17.97 -3.81 17.63
N ALA A 196 -19.11 -4.08 18.25
CA ALA A 196 -20.20 -4.85 17.62
C ALA A 196 -20.79 -4.18 16.37
N THR A 197 -20.81 -2.84 16.34
CA THR A 197 -21.22 -2.06 15.17
C THR A 197 -20.21 -2.24 14.05
N TYR A 198 -18.91 -2.08 14.33
CA TYR A 198 -17.84 -2.25 13.33
C TYR A 198 -17.82 -3.67 12.75
N GLN A 199 -18.04 -4.70 13.57
CA GLN A 199 -18.12 -6.09 13.10
C GLN A 199 -19.35 -6.38 12.24
N THR A 200 -20.49 -5.74 12.55
CA THR A 200 -21.71 -5.85 11.73
C THR A 200 -21.52 -5.18 10.37
N ASN A 201 -20.90 -4.00 10.37
CA ASN A 201 -20.58 -3.26 9.15
C ASN A 201 -19.56 -4.02 8.29
N LEU A 202 -18.51 -4.57 8.92
CA LEU A 202 -17.53 -5.44 8.26
C LEU A 202 -18.20 -6.61 7.55
N THR A 203 -19.07 -7.33 8.25
CA THR A 203 -19.76 -8.50 7.68
C THR A 203 -20.57 -8.10 6.43
N SER A 204 -21.28 -6.98 6.49
CA SER A 204 -22.05 -6.47 5.35
C SER A 204 -21.15 -6.08 4.18
N TYR A 205 -20.08 -5.32 4.45
CA TYR A 205 -19.19 -4.82 3.40
C TYR A 205 -18.36 -5.94 2.74
N LEU A 206 -17.93 -6.96 3.50
CA LEU A 206 -17.25 -8.13 2.93
C LEU A 206 -18.14 -8.89 1.93
N ALA A 207 -19.45 -9.01 2.19
CA ALA A 207 -20.39 -9.64 1.27
C ALA A 207 -20.59 -8.82 -0.02
N GLU A 208 -20.56 -7.49 0.09
CA GLU A 208 -20.58 -6.59 -1.07
C GLU A 208 -19.31 -6.73 -1.92
N LEU A 209 -18.14 -6.79 -1.28
CA LEU A 209 -16.85 -6.98 -1.96
C LEU A 209 -16.73 -8.37 -2.60
N GLU A 210 -17.25 -9.42 -1.96
CA GLU A 210 -17.31 -10.78 -2.56
C GLU A 210 -18.16 -10.77 -3.84
N THR A 211 -19.35 -10.17 -3.77
CA THR A 211 -20.24 -10.01 -4.94
C THR A 211 -19.55 -9.20 -6.04
N LEU A 212 -18.89 -8.09 -5.68
CA LEU A 212 -18.12 -7.28 -6.62
C LEU A 212 -17.02 -8.12 -7.30
N GLY A 213 -16.23 -8.88 -6.55
CA GLY A 213 -15.17 -9.74 -7.09
C GLY A 213 -15.69 -10.72 -8.15
N GLU A 214 -16.83 -11.37 -7.90
CA GLU A 214 -17.48 -12.26 -8.86
C GLU A 214 -17.95 -11.53 -10.13
N GLU A 215 -18.57 -10.36 -9.97
CA GLU A 215 -19.05 -9.52 -11.08
C GLU A 215 -17.89 -9.07 -11.99
N LEU A 216 -16.79 -8.61 -11.40
CA LEU A 216 -15.62 -8.13 -12.15
C LEU A 216 -14.92 -9.28 -12.88
N ALA A 217 -14.73 -10.43 -12.21
CA ALA A 217 -14.13 -11.60 -12.83
C ALA A 217 -14.94 -12.08 -14.04
N ALA A 218 -16.28 -12.10 -13.94
CA ALA A 218 -17.16 -12.47 -15.04
C ALA A 218 -17.04 -11.51 -16.24
N GLN A 219 -16.90 -10.20 -16.00
CA GLN A 219 -16.71 -9.20 -17.05
C GLN A 219 -15.33 -9.33 -17.72
N MET A 220 -14.27 -9.44 -16.92
CA MET A 220 -12.89 -9.57 -17.44
C MET A 220 -12.71 -10.85 -18.26
N ALA A 221 -13.39 -11.94 -17.89
CA ALA A 221 -13.36 -13.19 -18.65
C ALA A 221 -13.95 -13.07 -20.08
N THR A 222 -14.67 -11.99 -20.39
CA THR A 222 -15.17 -11.75 -21.76
C THR A 222 -14.08 -11.28 -22.72
N ILE A 223 -12.93 -10.81 -22.22
CA ILE A 223 -11.78 -10.39 -23.02
C ILE A 223 -11.06 -11.64 -23.55
N PRO A 224 -10.91 -11.81 -24.88
CA PRO A 224 -10.12 -12.89 -25.46
C PRO A 224 -8.69 -12.89 -24.93
N ALA A 225 -8.12 -14.06 -24.62
CA ALA A 225 -6.81 -14.19 -23.98
C ALA A 225 -5.70 -13.45 -24.74
N GLU A 226 -5.72 -13.52 -26.08
CA GLU A 226 -4.76 -12.85 -26.96
C GLU A 226 -4.85 -11.32 -26.95
N LYS A 227 -5.94 -10.75 -26.40
CA LYS A 227 -6.18 -9.30 -26.30
C LYS A 227 -5.95 -8.77 -24.88
N ARG A 228 -5.57 -9.60 -23.93
CA ARG A 228 -5.37 -9.22 -22.52
C ARG A 228 -4.05 -8.49 -22.31
N LYS A 229 -3.82 -7.46 -23.11
CA LYS A 229 -2.59 -6.65 -23.11
C LYS A 229 -2.91 -5.23 -22.72
N LEU A 230 -2.28 -4.75 -21.66
CA LEU A 230 -2.49 -3.42 -21.10
C LEU A 230 -1.27 -2.54 -21.34
N VAL A 231 -1.55 -1.29 -21.69
CA VAL A 231 -0.60 -0.19 -21.60
C VAL A 231 -1.25 0.88 -20.74
N THR A 232 -0.55 1.34 -19.71
CA THR A 232 -1.05 2.32 -18.73
C THR A 232 -0.16 3.56 -18.66
N ASN A 233 -0.57 4.57 -17.89
CA ASN A 233 0.24 5.77 -17.70
C ASN A 233 1.44 5.49 -16.77
N HIS A 234 1.26 5.21 -15.47
CA HIS A 234 2.33 4.65 -14.63
C HIS A 234 2.04 3.22 -14.18
N ASP A 235 2.99 2.56 -13.52
CA ASP A 235 2.87 1.16 -13.10
C ASP A 235 1.96 1.03 -11.87
N ALA A 236 0.65 1.18 -12.12
CA ALA A 236 -0.40 1.17 -11.12
C ALA A 236 -1.28 -0.10 -11.16
N LEU A 237 -1.20 -0.87 -12.24
CA LEU A 237 -2.16 -1.93 -12.55
C LEU A 237 -1.60 -3.34 -12.34
N GLY A 238 -0.43 -3.49 -11.71
CA GLY A 238 0.21 -4.79 -11.44
C GLY A 238 -0.73 -5.79 -10.77
N TYR A 239 -1.38 -5.40 -9.68
CA TYR A 239 -2.36 -6.25 -8.99
C TYR A 239 -3.60 -6.58 -9.83
N LEU A 240 -4.09 -5.63 -10.64
CA LEU A 240 -5.22 -5.88 -11.54
C LEU A 240 -4.84 -6.92 -12.59
N ALA A 241 -3.67 -6.74 -13.20
CA ALA A 241 -3.12 -7.62 -14.21
C ALA A 241 -2.91 -9.04 -13.68
N ALA A 242 -2.29 -9.18 -12.50
CA ALA A 242 -2.12 -10.46 -11.82
C ALA A 242 -3.47 -11.12 -11.47
N THR A 243 -4.46 -10.34 -11.02
CA THR A 243 -5.78 -10.86 -10.62
C THR A 243 -6.59 -11.38 -11.81
N TYR A 244 -6.49 -10.73 -12.97
CA TYR A 244 -7.35 -11.00 -14.14
C TYR A 244 -6.61 -11.55 -15.36
N ASP A 245 -5.37 -12.03 -15.18
CA ASP A 245 -4.56 -12.65 -16.24
C ASP A 245 -4.36 -11.71 -17.43
N LEU A 246 -3.95 -10.48 -17.13
CA LEU A 246 -3.53 -9.49 -18.12
C LEU A 246 -2.02 -9.38 -18.15
N GLU A 247 -1.50 -9.09 -19.32
CA GLU A 247 -0.10 -8.77 -19.58
C GLU A 247 0.06 -7.25 -19.61
N LEU A 248 0.92 -6.69 -18.75
CA LEU A 248 1.34 -5.30 -18.86
C LEU A 248 2.45 -5.21 -19.91
N VAL A 249 2.14 -4.63 -21.06
CA VAL A 249 3.09 -4.45 -22.18
C VAL A 249 4.06 -3.30 -21.91
N GLY A 250 3.62 -2.33 -21.09
CA GLY A 250 4.47 -1.23 -20.66
C GLY A 250 3.67 -0.05 -20.13
N THR A 251 4.39 0.97 -19.66
CA THR A 251 3.83 2.17 -19.07
C THR A 251 4.48 3.41 -19.68
N VAL A 252 3.74 4.52 -19.73
CA VAL A 252 4.23 5.81 -20.22
C VAL A 252 5.28 6.40 -19.25
N ILE A 253 5.09 6.18 -17.96
CA ILE A 253 5.98 6.52 -16.86
C ILE A 253 6.46 5.20 -16.26
N PRO A 254 7.73 4.78 -16.48
CA PRO A 254 8.24 3.48 -16.05
C PRO A 254 8.56 3.50 -14.55
N GLY A 255 7.52 3.53 -13.72
CA GLY A 255 7.67 3.50 -12.27
C GLY A 255 6.36 3.46 -11.50
N ALA A 256 6.50 3.16 -10.21
CA ALA A 256 5.47 3.15 -9.19
C ALA A 256 4.81 4.50 -8.93
N SER A 257 5.54 5.57 -9.24
CA SER A 257 5.23 6.93 -8.85
C SER A 257 5.03 7.80 -10.08
N THR A 258 4.09 8.72 -9.98
CA THR A 258 3.84 9.76 -10.98
C THR A 258 4.89 10.89 -10.93
N LEU A 259 5.75 10.92 -9.90
CA LEU A 259 6.81 11.92 -9.76
C LEU A 259 7.99 11.67 -10.71
N ALA A 260 8.09 10.48 -11.29
CA ALA A 260 9.13 10.16 -12.26
C ALA A 260 8.86 10.86 -13.60
N GLU A 261 9.89 11.52 -14.15
CA GLU A 261 9.86 12.01 -15.53
C GLU A 261 10.46 10.94 -16.46
N PRO A 262 9.68 10.38 -17.41
CA PRO A 262 10.20 9.38 -18.34
C PRO A 262 11.25 9.99 -19.27
N ALA A 263 12.32 9.24 -19.55
CA ALA A 263 13.28 9.60 -20.56
C ALA A 263 12.70 9.38 -21.98
N ALA A 264 13.25 10.07 -22.97
CA ALA A 264 12.83 9.90 -24.36
C ALA A 264 13.09 8.46 -24.89
N SER A 265 14.08 7.76 -24.32
CA SER A 265 14.32 6.34 -24.58
C SER A 265 13.15 5.49 -24.16
N ASP A 266 12.59 5.75 -22.99
CA ASP A 266 11.54 4.93 -22.38
C ASP A 266 10.25 5.00 -23.21
N LEU A 267 9.92 6.21 -23.71
CA LEU A 267 8.82 6.40 -24.64
C LEU A 267 9.04 5.66 -25.97
N ALA A 268 10.27 5.65 -26.48
CA ALA A 268 10.60 4.94 -27.72
C ALA A 268 10.55 3.42 -27.54
N GLU A 269 10.99 2.91 -26.39
CA GLU A 269 10.88 1.50 -26.00
C GLU A 269 9.43 1.08 -25.87
N LEU A 270 8.58 1.91 -25.24
CA LEU A 270 7.14 1.67 -25.19
C LEU A 270 6.50 1.62 -26.58
N VAL A 271 6.82 2.58 -27.47
CA VAL A 271 6.30 2.57 -28.86
C VAL A 271 6.71 1.30 -29.59
N GLN A 272 7.94 0.82 -29.37
CA GLN A 272 8.44 -0.41 -29.95
C GLN A 272 7.70 -1.64 -29.39
N ALA A 273 7.56 -1.76 -28.08
CA ALA A 273 6.83 -2.85 -27.42
C ALA A 273 5.37 -2.92 -27.89
N MET A 274 4.68 -1.77 -27.95
CA MET A 274 3.32 -1.69 -28.48
C MET A 274 3.24 -2.11 -29.95
N THR A 275 4.25 -1.79 -30.76
CA THR A 275 4.31 -2.19 -32.17
C THR A 275 4.53 -3.69 -32.34
N ASP A 276 5.42 -4.29 -31.54
CA ASP A 276 5.71 -5.72 -31.60
C ASP A 276 4.53 -6.56 -31.12
N GLU A 277 3.82 -6.09 -30.09
CA GLU A 277 2.65 -6.76 -29.53
C GLU A 277 1.33 -6.44 -30.25
N GLY A 278 1.35 -5.49 -31.18
CA GLY A 278 0.19 -5.05 -31.98
C GLY A 278 -0.89 -4.34 -31.16
N VAL A 279 -0.50 -3.61 -30.12
CA VAL A 279 -1.41 -2.92 -29.19
C VAL A 279 -1.66 -1.48 -29.66
N CYS A 280 -2.94 -1.12 -29.82
CA CYS A 280 -3.38 0.22 -30.25
C CYS A 280 -4.26 0.94 -29.21
N THR A 281 -4.27 0.45 -27.96
CA THR A 281 -5.05 1.03 -26.86
C THR A 281 -4.11 1.41 -25.72
N ILE A 282 -4.26 2.64 -25.22
CA ILE A 282 -3.55 3.15 -24.05
C ILE A 282 -4.59 3.52 -22.99
N PHE A 283 -4.41 3.05 -21.76
CA PHE A 283 -5.23 3.44 -20.63
C PHE A 283 -4.54 4.57 -19.87
N SER A 284 -5.04 5.80 -20.01
CA SER A 284 -4.48 6.97 -19.32
C SER A 284 -5.15 7.15 -17.96
N GLU A 285 -4.47 7.80 -17.02
CA GLU A 285 -5.06 8.08 -15.71
C GLU A 285 -5.89 9.36 -15.72
N SER A 286 -6.92 9.40 -14.90
CA SER A 286 -7.76 10.58 -14.70
C SER A 286 -7.11 11.64 -13.82
N THR A 287 -6.13 11.26 -13.01
CA THR A 287 -5.40 12.13 -12.06
C THR A 287 -4.09 12.69 -12.63
N VAL A 288 -3.62 12.17 -13.78
CA VAL A 288 -2.36 12.57 -14.42
C VAL A 288 -2.62 13.08 -15.85
N SER A 289 -1.75 13.94 -16.37
CA SER A 289 -1.92 14.51 -17.72
C SER A 289 -1.79 13.46 -18.82
N SER A 290 -2.71 13.46 -19.80
CA SER A 290 -2.64 12.56 -20.96
C SER A 290 -1.57 12.92 -21.99
N GLN A 291 -0.86 14.04 -21.86
CA GLN A 291 0.01 14.58 -22.91
C GLN A 291 1.10 13.61 -23.37
N LEU A 292 1.68 12.85 -22.44
CA LEU A 292 2.69 11.85 -22.77
C LEU A 292 2.08 10.64 -23.49
N ALA A 293 0.91 10.17 -23.02
CA ALA A 293 0.15 9.13 -23.71
C ALA A 293 -0.26 9.56 -25.13
N ASP A 294 -0.67 10.82 -25.32
CA ASP A 294 -0.99 11.40 -26.63
C ASP A 294 0.25 11.47 -27.54
N THR A 295 1.43 11.70 -26.95
CA THR A 295 2.72 11.68 -27.68
C THR A 295 3.06 10.27 -28.15
N VAL A 296 2.97 9.28 -27.27
CA VAL A 296 3.16 7.86 -27.62
C VAL A 296 2.16 7.45 -28.71
N ALA A 297 0.89 7.83 -28.55
CA ALA A 297 -0.17 7.55 -29.52
C ALA A 297 0.14 8.10 -30.93
N ALA A 298 0.76 9.28 -31.03
CA ALA A 298 1.11 9.90 -32.30
C ALA A 298 2.23 9.17 -33.08
N GLU A 299 3.09 8.43 -32.38
CA GLU A 299 4.23 7.71 -32.95
C GLU A 299 3.89 6.26 -33.37
N LEU A 300 2.72 5.73 -32.98
CA LEU A 300 2.25 4.38 -33.31
C LEU A 300 1.73 4.26 -34.75
N ALA A 301 2.62 4.40 -35.73
CA ALA A 301 2.29 4.39 -37.16
C ALA A 301 1.69 3.06 -37.67
N HIS A 302 1.79 1.97 -36.90
CA HIS A 302 1.19 0.67 -37.24
C HIS A 302 -0.33 0.62 -36.98
N CYS A 303 -0.85 1.53 -36.15
CA CYS A 303 -2.26 1.65 -35.83
C CYS A 303 -2.95 2.60 -36.82
N GLU A 304 -4.11 2.22 -37.35
CA GLU A 304 -4.96 3.16 -38.11
C GLU A 304 -5.52 4.26 -37.19
N SER A 305 -5.81 3.90 -35.94
CA SER A 305 -6.18 4.81 -34.86
C SER A 305 -5.74 4.24 -33.51
N VAL A 306 -5.21 5.09 -32.63
CA VAL A 306 -4.93 4.75 -31.25
C VAL A 306 -6.08 5.21 -30.37
N THR A 307 -6.55 4.36 -29.46
CA THR A 307 -7.60 4.72 -28.49
C THR A 307 -6.95 5.00 -27.14
N VAL A 308 -7.15 6.21 -26.61
CA VAL A 308 -6.74 6.58 -25.25
C VAL A 308 -7.97 6.60 -24.36
N LEU A 309 -8.03 5.72 -23.36
CA LEU A 309 -9.17 5.56 -22.46
C LEU A 309 -8.80 5.93 -21.02
N PRO A 310 -9.57 6.80 -20.34
CA PRO A 310 -9.27 7.18 -18.97
C PRO A 310 -9.65 6.10 -17.95
N LEU A 311 -8.78 5.86 -16.97
CA LEU A 311 -9.01 5.04 -15.77
C LEU A 311 -8.88 5.87 -14.50
N PHE A 312 -9.52 5.40 -13.44
CA PHE A 312 -9.26 5.85 -12.08
C PHE A 312 -8.19 4.94 -11.47
N THR A 313 -7.14 5.52 -10.88
CA THR A 313 -6.00 4.74 -10.34
C THR A 313 -5.77 5.03 -8.87
N GLY A 314 -5.25 6.22 -8.55
CA GLY A 314 -4.90 6.62 -7.19
C GLY A 314 -6.04 7.21 -6.35
N ALA A 315 -7.20 7.50 -6.96
CA ALA A 315 -8.32 8.14 -6.27
C ALA A 315 -9.67 7.73 -6.83
N LEU A 316 -10.69 7.84 -5.97
CA LEU A 316 -12.09 7.74 -6.39
C LEU A 316 -12.44 8.87 -7.36
N GLY A 317 -13.45 8.62 -8.19
CA GLY A 317 -13.94 9.59 -9.16
C GLY A 317 -14.73 10.73 -8.50
N PRO A 318 -14.83 11.88 -9.18
CA PRO A 318 -15.63 13.01 -8.70
C PRO A 318 -17.13 12.68 -8.70
N GLN A 319 -17.92 13.49 -7.99
CA GLN A 319 -19.38 13.33 -7.92
C GLN A 319 -20.03 13.31 -9.32
N GLY A 320 -20.83 12.28 -9.58
CA GLY A 320 -21.50 12.03 -10.86
C GLY A 320 -20.71 11.17 -11.85
N SER A 321 -19.52 10.69 -11.49
CA SER A 321 -18.69 9.83 -12.34
C SER A 321 -19.13 8.36 -12.36
N GLY A 322 -19.86 7.89 -11.34
CA GLY A 322 -20.10 6.47 -11.12
C GLY A 322 -18.95 5.73 -10.43
N ALA A 323 -17.85 6.45 -10.12
CA ALA A 323 -16.65 5.95 -9.45
C ALA A 323 -16.43 6.57 -8.05
N GLU A 324 -17.49 7.07 -7.41
CA GLU A 324 -17.44 7.76 -6.12
C GLU A 324 -17.28 6.83 -4.92
N THR A 325 -17.39 5.52 -5.13
CA THR A 325 -17.15 4.46 -4.14
C THR A 325 -16.16 3.46 -4.71
N TYR A 326 -15.48 2.68 -3.86
CA TYR A 326 -14.55 1.66 -4.34
C TYR A 326 -15.20 0.68 -5.35
N SER A 327 -16.43 0.25 -5.07
CA SER A 327 -17.19 -0.62 -5.96
C SER A 327 -17.51 0.06 -7.30
N GLY A 328 -17.85 1.35 -7.29
CA GLY A 328 -18.06 2.13 -8.50
C GLY A 328 -16.79 2.33 -9.31
N PHE A 329 -15.68 2.64 -8.63
CA PHE A 329 -14.33 2.76 -9.17
C PHE A 329 -13.93 1.50 -9.94
N MET A 330 -14.03 0.33 -9.29
CA MET A 330 -13.66 -0.94 -9.93
C MET A 330 -14.56 -1.30 -11.10
N ARG A 331 -15.90 -1.13 -10.95
CA ARG A 331 -16.84 -1.40 -12.04
C ARG A 331 -16.59 -0.51 -13.25
N THR A 332 -16.29 0.77 -13.03
CA THR A 332 -16.02 1.74 -14.10
C THR A 332 -14.73 1.38 -14.83
N ASN A 333 -13.65 1.10 -14.08
CA ASN A 333 -12.38 0.69 -14.67
C ASN A 333 -12.49 -0.60 -15.47
N VAL A 334 -13.11 -1.65 -14.91
CA VAL A 334 -13.30 -2.93 -15.61
C VAL A 334 -14.16 -2.77 -16.86
N ALA A 335 -15.23 -1.98 -16.81
CA ALA A 335 -16.04 -1.69 -18.00
C ALA A 335 -15.22 -1.00 -19.10
N THR A 336 -14.38 -0.03 -18.74
CA THR A 336 -13.48 0.67 -19.68
C THR A 336 -12.43 -0.28 -20.26
N ILE A 337 -11.83 -1.16 -19.45
CA ILE A 337 -10.85 -2.15 -19.91
C ILE A 337 -11.51 -3.15 -20.88
N VAL A 338 -12.70 -3.67 -20.55
CA VAL A 338 -13.46 -4.55 -21.43
C VAL A 338 -13.83 -3.84 -22.74
N GLN A 339 -14.18 -2.55 -22.71
CA GLN A 339 -14.44 -1.77 -23.91
C GLN A 339 -13.18 -1.60 -24.78
N GLY A 340 -12.03 -1.37 -24.15
CA GLY A 340 -10.76 -1.12 -24.84
C GLY A 340 -10.09 -2.38 -25.41
N LEU A 341 -10.27 -3.52 -24.75
CA LEU A 341 -9.63 -4.80 -25.12
C LEU A 341 -10.60 -5.81 -25.74
N GLY A 342 -11.91 -5.63 -25.59
CA GLY A 342 -12.93 -6.54 -26.12
C GLY A 342 -13.25 -6.35 -27.61
N GLN A 343 -12.79 -5.26 -28.22
CA GLN A 343 -13.03 -4.93 -29.65
C GLN A 343 -12.09 -5.68 -30.58
#